data_AF-A0A8J3FXC8-F1
#
_entry.id   AF-A0A8J3FXC8-F1
#
_cell.length_a   1.000
_cell.length_b   1.000
_cell.length_c   1.000
_cell.angle_alpha   90.00
_cell.angle_beta   90.00
_cell.angle_gamma   90.00
#
_symmetry.space_group_name_H-M   'P 1'
#
loop_
_entity.id
_entity.type
_entity.pdbx_description
1 polymer ?
#
loop_
_entity_poly.entity_id
_entity_poly.type
_entity_poly.pdbx_seq_one_letter_code
_entity_poly.pdbx_strand_id
1 'polypeptide(L)'
;MPNPNKAKGSRWERDLVLYLRERLDLPVVRTSNELGVGDLGNLPLLANEAKNEAGMRVWAYLDQAASQAVRACVPFAVVWVKRRNASAARGAVAMQIDQFTELYRDYVLPSLACDRCAMVRAEGRNV
;
A
#
# COMPACT_ATOMS: atom_id res chain seq x y z
N MET A 1 -14.94 28.79 -3.36
CA MET A 1 -13.59 28.43 -3.87
C MET A 1 -13.24 27.02 -3.37
N PRO A 2 -12.69 26.12 -4.20
CA PRO A 2 -12.22 24.83 -3.72
C PRO A 2 -11.01 25.03 -2.79
N ASN A 3 -11.00 24.35 -1.64
CA ASN A 3 -9.89 24.39 -0.68
C ASN A 3 -8.61 23.86 -1.37
N PRO A 4 -7.54 24.66 -1.51
CA PRO A 4 -6.32 24.27 -2.21
C PRO A 4 -5.65 23.00 -1.66
N ASN A 5 -5.76 22.76 -0.35
CA ASN A 5 -5.19 21.54 0.27
C ASN A 5 -5.98 20.30 -0.12
N LYS A 6 -7.32 20.39 -0.19
CA LYS A 6 -8.16 19.30 -0.70
C LYS A 6 -7.84 19.00 -2.17
N ALA A 7 -7.60 20.04 -2.99
CA ALA A 7 -7.22 19.85 -4.39
C ALA A 7 -5.85 19.14 -4.55
N LYS A 8 -4.87 19.44 -3.69
CA LYS A 8 -3.57 18.77 -3.66
C LYS A 8 -3.67 17.30 -3.25
N GLY A 9 -4.49 16.98 -2.25
CA GLY A 9 -4.77 15.60 -1.83
C GLY A 9 -5.46 14.80 -2.94
N SER A 10 -6.54 15.34 -3.50
CA SER A 10 -7.25 14.68 -4.61
C SER A 10 -6.41 14.49 -5.87
N ARG A 11 -5.43 15.36 -6.14
CA ARG A 11 -4.47 15.13 -7.22
C ARG A 11 -3.55 13.96 -6.88
N TRP A 12 -3.03 13.93 -5.65
CA TRP A 12 -2.15 12.86 -5.19
C TRP A 12 -2.79 11.47 -5.28
N GLU A 13 -4.01 11.33 -4.78
CA GLU A 13 -4.76 10.08 -4.86
C GLU A 13 -4.98 9.63 -6.31
N ARG A 14 -5.30 10.56 -7.23
CA ARG A 14 -5.45 10.24 -8.65
C ARG A 14 -4.14 9.75 -9.27
N ASP A 15 -3.03 10.43 -8.98
CA ASP A 15 -1.71 10.04 -9.47
C ASP A 15 -1.33 8.64 -8.98
N LEU A 16 -1.60 8.32 -7.71
CA LEU A 16 -1.37 6.99 -7.13
C LEU A 16 -2.24 5.92 -7.80
N VAL A 17 -3.53 6.18 -7.99
CA VAL A 17 -4.43 5.21 -8.63
C VAL A 17 -3.96 4.86 -10.03
N LEU A 18 -3.59 5.86 -10.84
CA LEU A 18 -3.07 5.61 -12.19
C LEU A 18 -1.78 4.79 -12.14
N TYR A 19 -0.85 5.16 -11.26
CA TYR A 19 0.43 4.46 -11.11
C TYR A 19 0.25 3.00 -10.66
N LEU A 20 -0.54 2.75 -9.62
CA LEU A 20 -0.72 1.41 -9.07
C LEU A 20 -1.53 0.52 -10.01
N ARG A 21 -2.55 1.06 -10.68
CA ARG A 21 -3.33 0.31 -11.68
C ARG A 21 -2.44 -0.21 -12.81
N GLU A 22 -1.57 0.63 -13.35
CA GLU A 22 -0.67 0.26 -14.43
C GLU A 22 0.36 -0.79 -13.99
N ARG A 23 0.88 -0.70 -12.76
CA ARG A 23 2.01 -1.52 -12.31
C ARG A 23 1.65 -2.81 -11.60
N LEU A 24 0.47 -2.87 -10.99
CA LEU A 24 0.00 -4.06 -10.31
C LEU A 24 -0.97 -4.88 -11.17
N ASP A 25 -1.40 -4.35 -12.32
CA ASP A 25 -2.48 -4.91 -13.14
C ASP A 25 -3.75 -5.17 -12.31
N LEU A 26 -4.02 -4.24 -11.38
CA LEU A 26 -5.19 -4.27 -10.51
C LEU A 26 -6.13 -3.13 -10.85
N PRO A 27 -7.46 -3.31 -10.74
CA PRO A 27 -8.43 -2.25 -10.99
C PRO A 27 -8.50 -1.27 -9.81
N VAL A 28 -7.38 -0.68 -9.41
CA VAL A 28 -7.29 0.24 -8.27
C VAL A 28 -8.19 1.45 -8.51
N VAL A 29 -8.92 1.88 -7.49
CA VAL A 29 -9.85 3.02 -7.53
C VAL A 29 -9.65 3.93 -6.32
N ARG A 30 -10.09 5.19 -6.42
CA ARG A 30 -10.23 6.05 -5.24
C ARG A 30 -11.48 5.63 -4.48
N THR A 31 -11.40 5.63 -3.17
CA THR A 31 -12.50 5.31 -2.26
C THR A 31 -12.74 6.48 -1.31
N SER A 32 -13.95 6.56 -0.76
CA SER A 32 -14.33 7.58 0.23
C SER A 32 -14.74 6.89 1.54
N ASN A 33 -14.06 5.81 1.88
CA ASN A 33 -14.65 4.64 2.52
C ASN A 33 -15.33 4.87 3.89
N GLU A 34 -16.31 4.02 4.18
CA GLU A 34 -16.27 3.15 5.36
C GLU A 34 -16.03 1.74 4.80
N LEU A 35 -14.84 1.19 5.01
CA LEU A 35 -14.47 -0.20 4.70
C LEU A 35 -14.31 -0.63 3.23
N GLY A 36 -14.35 0.29 2.26
CA GLY A 36 -13.54 0.20 1.02
C GLY A 36 -12.03 0.45 1.24
N VAL A 37 -11.59 0.08 2.45
CA VAL A 37 -10.30 0.04 3.17
C VAL A 37 -9.23 1.12 3.00
N GLY A 38 -9.51 2.21 2.33
CA GLY A 38 -8.73 3.42 2.56
C GLY A 38 -9.15 4.60 1.70
N ASP A 39 -8.17 5.45 1.41
CA ASP A 39 -8.25 6.43 0.32
C ASP A 39 -8.25 5.72 -1.06
N LEU A 40 -7.69 4.51 -1.15
CA LEU A 40 -7.68 3.65 -2.34
C LEU A 40 -8.33 2.29 -2.07
N GLY A 41 -9.07 1.77 -3.07
CA GLY A 41 -9.72 0.46 -3.05
C GLY A 41 -9.13 -0.53 -4.05
N ASN A 42 -9.59 -1.78 -3.99
CA ASN A 42 -9.10 -2.92 -4.78
C ASN A 42 -7.60 -3.21 -4.58
N LEU A 43 -7.13 -2.99 -3.36
CA LEU A 43 -5.80 -3.39 -2.89
C LEU A 43 -6.00 -4.52 -1.86
N PRO A 44 -5.91 -5.79 -2.27
CA PRO A 44 -6.12 -6.91 -1.36
C PRO A 44 -5.19 -6.83 -0.16
N LEU A 45 -5.70 -7.23 1.00
CA LEU A 45 -4.95 -7.32 2.27
C LEU A 45 -4.51 -5.98 2.90
N LEU A 46 -4.77 -4.84 2.26
CA LEU A 46 -4.27 -3.54 2.71
C LEU A 46 -5.41 -2.60 3.10
N ALA A 47 -5.37 -2.10 4.33
CA ALA A 47 -5.94 -0.80 4.65
C ALA A 47 -4.94 0.31 4.34
N ASN A 48 -5.39 1.48 3.86
CA ASN A 48 -4.46 2.50 3.40
C ASN A 48 -4.90 3.96 3.54
N GLU A 49 -3.90 4.83 3.67
CA GLU A 49 -4.07 6.28 3.65
C GLU A 49 -3.11 6.91 2.63
N ALA A 50 -3.52 7.99 1.96
CA ALA A 50 -2.71 8.71 0.98
C ALA A 50 -2.51 10.17 1.42
N LYS A 51 -1.26 10.54 1.74
CA LYS A 51 -0.95 11.85 2.34
C LYS A 51 0.00 12.69 1.48
N ASN A 52 -0.38 13.96 1.32
CA ASN A 52 0.39 14.99 0.63
C ASN A 52 0.47 16.24 1.52
N GLU A 53 1.34 16.17 2.54
CA GLU A 53 1.49 17.21 3.56
C GLU A 53 2.97 17.60 3.71
N ALA A 54 3.24 18.87 4.03
CA ALA A 54 4.60 19.37 4.22
C ALA A 54 5.20 18.96 5.58
N GLY A 55 4.38 18.93 6.63
CA GLY A 55 4.74 18.44 7.96
C GLY A 55 4.09 17.08 8.18
N MET A 56 4.88 16.02 8.08
CA MET A 56 4.33 14.67 8.03
C MET A 56 4.20 14.06 9.42
N ARG A 57 2.96 13.77 9.83
CA ARG A 57 2.66 13.04 11.07
C ARG A 57 2.46 11.56 10.79
N VAL A 58 3.51 10.90 10.28
CA VAL A 58 3.47 9.49 9.83
C VAL A 58 2.78 8.58 10.83
N TRP A 59 3.15 8.69 12.11
CA TRP A 59 2.58 7.87 13.19
C TRP A 59 1.06 7.99 13.30
N ALA A 60 0.52 9.21 13.30
CA ALA A 60 -0.93 9.41 13.37
C ALA A 60 -1.67 8.80 12.17
N TYR A 61 -1.06 8.81 10.98
CA TYR A 61 -1.65 8.18 9.79
C TYR A 61 -1.55 6.66 9.83
N LEU A 62 -0.46 6.12 10.37
CA LEU A 62 -0.31 4.68 10.59
C LEU A 62 -1.33 4.17 11.61
N ASP A 63 -1.56 4.91 12.70
CA ASP A 63 -2.56 4.56 13.71
C ASP A 63 -3.99 4.58 13.12
N GLN A 64 -4.29 5.57 12.27
CA GLN A 64 -5.54 5.64 11.54
C GLN A 64 -5.71 4.46 10.58
N ALA A 65 -4.70 4.16 9.77
CA ALA A 65 -4.74 3.04 8.83
C ALA A 65 -4.83 1.68 9.56
N ALA A 66 -4.13 1.51 10.68
CA ALA A 66 -4.20 0.31 11.51
C ALA A 66 -5.60 0.11 12.10
N SER A 67 -6.22 1.19 12.60
CA SER A 67 -7.61 1.14 13.09
C SER A 67 -8.59 0.73 11.99
N GLN A 68 -8.37 1.19 10.75
CA GLN A 68 -9.17 0.74 9.59
C GLN A 68 -8.91 -0.72 9.22
N ALA A 69 -7.66 -1.19 9.29
CA ALA A 69 -7.30 -2.57 9.03
C ALA A 69 -8.07 -3.53 9.96
N VAL A 70 -8.07 -3.22 11.26
CA VAL A 70 -8.83 -3.96 12.27
C VAL A 70 -10.32 -3.95 11.96
N ARG A 71 -10.91 -2.78 11.69
CA ARG A 71 -12.35 -2.67 11.38
C ARG A 71 -12.77 -3.40 10.11
N ALA A 72 -11.87 -3.48 9.13
CA ALA A 72 -12.14 -4.11 7.84
C ALA A 72 -11.66 -5.57 7.76
N CYS A 73 -11.13 -6.12 8.85
CA CYS A 73 -10.57 -7.46 8.90
C CYS A 73 -9.52 -7.74 7.80
N VAL A 74 -8.67 -6.75 7.51
CA VAL A 74 -7.51 -6.91 6.62
C VAL A 74 -6.22 -6.87 7.45
N PRO A 75 -5.18 -7.64 7.07
CA PRO A 75 -4.03 -7.86 7.93
C PRO A 75 -3.07 -6.67 8.02
N PHE A 76 -2.96 -5.83 6.98
CA PHE A 76 -1.90 -4.83 6.90
C PHE A 76 -2.44 -3.42 6.71
N ALA A 77 -1.70 -2.45 7.24
CA ALA A 77 -1.98 -1.03 7.09
C ALA A 77 -0.79 -0.31 6.45
N VAL A 78 -1.05 0.57 5.49
CA VAL A 78 0.00 1.34 4.80
C VAL A 78 -0.37 2.82 4.65
N VAL A 79 0.66 3.66 4.60
CA VAL A 79 0.50 5.08 4.26
C VAL A 79 1.33 5.41 3.03
N TRP A 80 0.67 5.88 1.98
CA TRP A 80 1.28 6.36 0.74
C TRP A 80 1.64 7.85 0.88
N VAL A 81 2.93 8.15 0.91
CA VAL A 81 3.46 9.48 1.16
C VAL A 81 3.93 10.14 -0.13
N LYS A 82 3.39 11.33 -0.42
CA LYS A 82 3.89 12.14 -1.54
C LYS A 82 5.22 12.81 -1.18
N ARG A 83 6.25 12.56 -1.97
CA ARG A 83 7.47 13.37 -1.97
C ARG A 83 7.21 14.70 -2.68
N ARG A 84 7.61 15.82 -2.05
CA ARG A 84 7.43 17.17 -2.60
C ARG A 84 8.05 17.27 -4.00
N ASN A 85 7.30 17.86 -4.93
CA ASN A 85 7.70 18.08 -6.34
C ASN A 85 8.10 16.80 -7.09
N ALA A 86 7.59 15.64 -6.68
CA ALA A 86 7.90 14.36 -7.31
C ALA A 86 6.65 13.67 -7.86
N SER A 87 6.86 12.76 -8.81
CA SER A 87 5.84 11.85 -9.33
C SER A 87 5.46 10.77 -8.29
N ALA A 88 4.39 10.02 -8.56
CA ALA A 88 3.95 8.92 -7.70
C ALA A 88 5.01 7.83 -7.52
N ALA A 89 5.74 7.50 -8.59
CA ALA A 89 6.84 6.52 -8.55
C ALA A 89 7.98 6.90 -7.58
N ARG A 90 8.07 8.16 -7.16
CA ARG A 90 9.10 8.67 -6.23
C ARG A 90 8.53 8.99 -4.83
N GLY A 91 7.29 8.56 -4.56
CA GLY A 91 6.71 8.58 -3.22
C GLY A 91 7.34 7.52 -2.31
N ALA A 92 6.86 7.45 -1.08
CA ALA A 92 7.25 6.42 -0.11
C ALA A 92 6.02 5.69 0.41
N VAL A 93 6.23 4.48 0.91
CA VAL A 93 5.23 3.71 1.66
C VAL A 93 5.74 3.56 3.09
N ALA A 94 4.91 3.85 4.07
CA ALA A 94 5.18 3.58 5.47
C ALA A 94 4.27 2.45 5.96
N MET A 95 4.81 1.58 6.80
CA MET A 95 4.15 0.45 7.46
C MET A 95 4.84 0.26 8.82
N GLN A 96 4.13 -0.28 9.81
CA GLN A 96 4.75 -0.65 11.09
C GLN A 96 5.66 -1.88 10.92
N ILE A 97 6.70 -1.99 11.75
CA ILE A 97 7.74 -3.02 11.60
C ILE A 97 7.19 -4.43 11.82
N ASP A 98 6.27 -4.59 12.77
CA ASP A 98 5.57 -5.85 13.04
C ASP A 98 4.76 -6.31 11.81
N GLN A 99 3.93 -5.44 11.23
CA GLN A 99 3.16 -5.73 10.03
C GLN A 99 4.06 -6.07 8.83
N PHE A 100 5.17 -5.34 8.67
CA PHE A 100 6.16 -5.66 7.64
C PHE A 100 6.79 -7.03 7.88
N THR A 101 7.10 -7.36 9.13
CA THR A 101 7.69 -8.65 9.51
C THR A 101 6.73 -9.80 9.21
N GLU A 102 5.44 -9.64 9.52
CA GLU A 102 4.39 -10.60 9.18
C GLU A 102 4.22 -10.76 7.68
N LEU A 103 4.10 -9.65 6.93
CA LEU A 103 4.04 -9.67 5.47
C LEU A 103 5.23 -10.43 4.88
N TYR A 104 6.44 -10.13 5.36
CA TYR A 104 7.65 -10.76 4.87
C TYR A 104 7.69 -12.26 5.19
N ARG A 105 7.33 -12.64 6.42
CA ARG A 105 7.31 -14.02 6.88
C ARG A 105 6.28 -14.87 6.13
N ASP A 106 5.08 -14.35 5.95
CA ASP A 106 3.93 -15.17 5.56
C ASP A 106 3.66 -15.14 4.04
N TYR A 107 4.14 -14.10 3.35
CA TYR A 107 3.90 -13.93 1.91
C TYR A 107 5.19 -13.92 1.08
N VAL A 108 6.27 -13.31 1.60
CA VAL A 108 7.53 -13.20 0.84
C VAL A 108 8.41 -14.44 0.98
N LEU A 109 8.69 -14.89 2.20
CA LEU A 109 9.53 -16.09 2.39
C LEU A 109 8.95 -17.37 1.74
N PRO A 110 7.64 -17.64 1.81
CA PRO A 110 7.08 -18.87 1.24
C PRO A 110 7.10 -18.86 -0.29
N SER A 111 6.89 -17.70 -0.92
CA SER A 111 6.99 -17.57 -2.39
C SER A 111 8.42 -17.85 -2.88
N LEU A 112 9.43 -17.34 -2.18
CA LEU A 112 10.84 -17.63 -2.49
C LEU A 112 11.24 -19.09 -2.24
N ALA A 113 10.57 -19.79 -1.33
CA ALA A 113 10.77 -21.22 -1.12
C ALA A 113 10.14 -22.03 -2.28
N CYS A 114 8.95 -21.64 -2.73
CA CYS A 114 8.30 -22.23 -3.89
C CYS A 114 9.15 -22.05 -5.17
N ASP A 115 9.67 -20.86 -5.41
CA ASP A 115 10.48 -20.55 -6.59
C ASP A 115 11.82 -21.32 -6.59
N ARG A 116 12.45 -21.47 -5.42
CA ARG A 116 13.64 -22.32 -5.29
C ARG A 116 13.33 -23.80 -5.52
N CYS A 117 12.22 -24.32 -5.00
CA CYS A 117 11.78 -25.69 -5.30
C CYS A 117 11.46 -25.88 -6.79
N ALA A 118 10.85 -24.89 -7.44
CA ALA A 118 10.57 -24.91 -8.87
C ALA A 118 11.87 -24.89 -9.70
N MET A 119 12.86 -24.07 -9.33
CA MET A 119 14.17 -24.07 -9.97
C MET A 119 14.94 -25.38 -9.75
N VAL A 120 14.96 -25.93 -8.53
CA VAL A 120 15.63 -27.22 -8.24
C VAL A 120 14.98 -28.39 -9.01
N ARG A 121 13.65 -28.40 -9.13
CA ARG A 121 12.92 -29.37 -9.96
C ARG A 121 13.20 -29.19 -11.45
N ALA A 122 13.33 -27.95 -11.93
CA ALA A 122 13.70 -27.66 -13.32
C ALA A 122 15.15 -28.07 -13.64
N GLU A 123 16.05 -28.05 -12.65
CA GLU A 123 17.44 -28.48 -12.79
C GLU A 123 17.67 -29.98 -12.56
N GLY A 124 16.62 -30.78 -12.32
CA GLY A 124 16.72 -32.23 -12.20
C GLY A 124 17.51 -32.74 -10.98
N ARG A 125 17.72 -31.91 -9.94
CA ARG A 125 18.36 -32.35 -8.70
C ARG A 125 17.27 -32.77 -7.71
N ASN A 126 17.20 -34.06 -7.40
CA ASN A 126 16.33 -34.57 -6.33
C ASN A 126 16.88 -34.10 -4.97
N VAL A 127 15.99 -33.60 -4.11
CA VAL A 127 16.24 -33.24 -2.71
C VAL A 127 16.42 -34.51 -1.88
#